data_AF-A0A847VKN4-F1
#
_entry.id   AF-A0A847VKN4-F1
#
_cell.length_a   1.000
_cell.length_b   1.000
_cell.length_c   1.000
_cell.angle_alpha   90.00
_cell.angle_beta   90.00
_cell.angle_gamma   90.00
#
_symmetry.space_group_name_H-M   'P 1'
#
loop_
_entity.id
_entity.type
_entity.pdbx_description
1 polymer ?
#
loop_
_entity_poly.entity_id
_entity_poly.type
_entity_poly.pdbx_seq_one_letter_code
_entity_poly.pdbx_strand_id
1 'polypeptide(L)'
;MIRRLSLAAALAATLVACTTPSPPDGTEWQVVTLPGKVPTRYEWSAKDGRPALQADSERSAAILRKRLSVDARRLGAVSFSWWVQDLVPGASVDDPEREDAPARVLFGFGGEWRRLPLRTRMQFELVQALTGEMPPYATLMYVWDSQLPIGTVVVSRRSDRIRKIVVDSGPGELRRWREHRRDLAADFRLAFGEEPGPLVSLAYMTDSDNTRSRARAWYGQVQLQPQ
;
A
#
# COMPACT_ATOMS: atom_id res chain seq x y z
N MET A 1 -69.44 4.86 30.59
CA MET A 1 -68.55 5.83 31.27
C MET A 1 -67.10 5.34 31.08
N ILE A 2 -66.48 5.61 29.93
CA ILE A 2 -65.45 6.65 29.72
C ILE A 2 -64.40 6.71 30.84
N ARG A 3 -63.23 6.12 30.58
CA ARG A 3 -61.92 6.67 30.97
C ARG A 3 -60.88 6.24 29.93
N ARG A 4 -60.54 7.17 29.04
CA ARG A 4 -59.39 7.08 28.14
C ARG A 4 -58.15 7.42 28.96
N LEU A 5 -57.20 6.50 29.09
CA LEU A 5 -55.82 6.85 29.49
C LEU A 5 -54.99 6.99 28.21
N SER A 6 -54.56 8.22 27.95
CA SER A 6 -53.57 8.57 26.95
C SER A 6 -52.19 8.21 27.48
N LEU A 7 -51.49 7.27 26.85
CA LEU A 7 -50.06 7.06 27.07
C LEU A 7 -49.31 7.66 25.87
N ALA A 8 -48.66 8.80 26.10
CA ALA A 8 -47.71 9.38 25.17
C ALA A 8 -46.40 8.58 25.26
N ALA A 9 -46.07 7.83 24.20
CA ALA A 9 -44.76 7.20 24.07
C ALA A 9 -43.81 8.20 23.40
N ALA A 10 -42.87 8.75 24.19
CA ALA A 10 -41.76 9.54 23.68
C ALA A 10 -40.76 8.59 23.00
N LEU A 11 -40.62 8.70 21.68
CA LEU A 11 -39.62 7.97 20.91
C LEU A 11 -38.27 8.70 21.09
N ALA A 12 -37.41 8.19 21.97
CA ALA A 12 -36.02 8.62 22.07
C ALA A 12 -35.25 8.06 20.87
N ALA A 13 -34.92 8.91 19.89
CA ALA A 13 -34.02 8.56 18.81
C ALA A 13 -32.58 8.56 19.34
N THR A 14 -32.06 7.37 19.67
CA THR A 14 -30.63 7.18 19.92
C THR A 14 -29.90 7.25 18.58
N LEU A 15 -29.19 8.36 18.37
CA LEU A 15 -28.12 8.47 17.38
C LEU A 15 -27.02 7.47 17.77
N VAL A 16 -27.07 6.26 17.21
CA VAL A 16 -25.92 5.36 17.22
C VAL A 16 -24.94 5.95 16.22
N ALA A 17 -23.95 6.68 16.74
CA ALA A 17 -22.72 6.92 16.00
C ALA A 17 -22.13 5.55 15.66
N CYS A 18 -22.13 5.19 14.38
CA CYS A 18 -21.35 4.04 13.89
C CYS A 18 -19.86 4.38 14.00
N THR A 19 -19.33 4.39 15.22
CA THR A 19 -17.89 4.25 15.42
C THR A 19 -17.57 2.79 15.14
N THR A 20 -17.04 2.49 13.96
CA THR A 20 -16.46 1.17 13.69
C THR A 20 -15.30 0.98 14.65
N PRO A 21 -15.38 0.03 15.60
CA PRO A 21 -14.27 -0.25 16.49
C PRO A 21 -13.08 -0.72 15.66
N SER A 22 -11.89 -0.19 15.93
CA SER A 22 -10.66 -0.69 15.34
C SER A 22 -10.36 -2.08 15.92
N PRO A 23 -10.00 -3.09 15.09
CA PRO A 23 -9.68 -4.43 15.58
C PRO A 23 -8.45 -4.40 16.51
N PRO A 24 -8.47 -5.16 17.62
CA PRO A 24 -7.47 -5.04 18.68
C PRO A 24 -6.05 -5.58 18.36
N ASP A 25 -5.80 -6.26 17.23
CA ASP A 25 -4.52 -6.95 17.01
C ASP A 25 -3.67 -6.48 15.82
N GLY A 26 -4.09 -5.47 15.05
CA GLY A 26 -3.25 -4.82 14.03
C GLY A 26 -2.76 -5.72 12.86
N THR A 27 -3.12 -6.99 12.83
CA THR A 27 -2.79 -8.00 11.80
C THR A 27 -3.78 -8.05 10.65
N GLU A 28 -4.87 -7.29 10.70
CA GLU A 28 -5.83 -7.15 9.61
C GLU A 28 -5.38 -6.11 8.58
N TRP A 29 -5.97 -6.17 7.38
CA TRP A 29 -5.75 -5.16 6.35
C TRP A 29 -6.42 -3.85 6.77
N GLN A 30 -5.66 -2.75 6.72
CA GLN A 30 -6.11 -1.42 7.09
C GLN A 30 -5.81 -0.42 5.97
N VAL A 31 -6.79 0.41 5.65
CA VAL A 31 -6.59 1.53 4.71
C VAL A 31 -5.87 2.65 5.45
N VAL A 32 -4.65 2.96 5.03
CA VAL A 32 -3.87 4.11 5.48
C VAL A 32 -4.13 5.26 4.51
N THR A 33 -4.81 6.29 5.01
CA THR A 33 -5.10 7.51 4.25
C THR A 33 -3.88 8.42 4.21
N LEU A 34 -3.72 9.14 3.09
CA LEU A 34 -2.66 10.13 2.93
C LEU A 34 -3.24 11.53 3.18
N PRO A 35 -2.56 12.42 3.94
CA PRO A 35 -3.07 13.75 4.22
C PRO A 35 -3.46 14.51 2.94
N GLY A 36 -4.70 15.01 2.91
CA GLY A 36 -5.24 15.77 1.77
C GLY A 36 -5.55 14.96 0.51
N LYS A 37 -5.53 13.62 0.58
CA LYS A 37 -5.84 12.74 -0.56
C LYS A 37 -7.19 12.05 -0.38
N VAL A 38 -7.92 11.92 -1.49
CA VAL A 38 -9.06 11.00 -1.57
C VAL A 38 -8.50 9.58 -1.48
N PRO A 39 -9.08 8.67 -0.67
CA PRO A 39 -8.58 7.31 -0.56
C PRO A 39 -8.96 6.44 -1.78
N THR A 40 -8.05 5.56 -2.19
CA THR A 40 -8.32 4.48 -3.15
C THR A 40 -9.34 3.50 -2.56
N ARG A 41 -10.31 3.04 -3.37
CA ARG A 41 -11.30 2.05 -2.94
C ARG A 41 -10.73 0.64 -3.12
N TYR A 42 -10.80 -0.16 -2.05
CA TYR A 42 -10.37 -1.55 -2.05
C TYR A 42 -11.56 -2.46 -1.76
N GLU A 43 -11.72 -3.54 -2.54
CA GLU A 43 -12.83 -4.48 -2.40
C GLU A 43 -12.40 -5.90 -2.78
N TRP A 44 -12.81 -6.89 -1.98
CA TRP A 44 -12.61 -8.30 -2.34
C TRP A 44 -13.57 -8.69 -3.46
N SER A 45 -13.03 -9.29 -4.51
CA SER A 45 -13.77 -9.67 -5.72
C SER A 45 -13.20 -10.95 -6.34
N ALA A 46 -13.62 -11.26 -7.55
CA ALA A 46 -12.96 -12.24 -8.39
C ALA A 46 -12.55 -11.60 -9.72
N LYS A 47 -11.37 -11.98 -10.23
CA LYS A 47 -10.88 -11.56 -11.54
C LYS A 47 -10.38 -12.78 -12.29
N ASP A 48 -10.96 -13.04 -13.46
CA ASP A 48 -10.60 -14.19 -14.31
C ASP A 48 -10.71 -15.52 -13.55
N GLY A 49 -11.81 -15.71 -12.80
CA GLY A 49 -12.06 -16.90 -11.99
C GLY A 49 -11.21 -17.03 -10.72
N ARG A 50 -10.36 -16.04 -10.40
CA ARG A 50 -9.46 -16.06 -9.23
C ARG A 50 -9.92 -15.07 -8.16
N PRO A 51 -9.97 -15.44 -6.87
CA PRO A 51 -10.17 -14.49 -5.78
C PRO A 51 -9.09 -13.41 -5.81
N ALA A 52 -9.48 -12.14 -5.73
CA ALA A 52 -8.56 -11.03 -5.83
C ALA A 52 -9.05 -9.80 -5.09
N LEU A 53 -8.13 -8.97 -4.63
CA LEU A 53 -8.43 -7.66 -4.10
C LEU A 53 -8.44 -6.64 -5.24
N GLN A 54 -9.60 -6.08 -5.57
CA GLN A 54 -9.73 -5.00 -6.53
C GLN A 54 -9.33 -3.67 -5.87
N ALA A 55 -8.57 -2.86 -6.59
CA ALA A 55 -8.27 -1.48 -6.26
C ALA A 55 -8.76 -0.56 -7.37
N ASP A 56 -9.63 0.40 -7.02
CA ASP A 56 -10.12 1.45 -7.90
C ASP A 56 -9.59 2.80 -7.40
N SER A 57 -8.72 3.41 -8.20
CA SER A 57 -8.22 4.75 -7.97
C SER A 57 -8.79 5.73 -9.01
N GLU A 58 -9.34 6.83 -8.51
CA GLU A 58 -9.83 7.95 -9.31
C GLU A 58 -9.41 9.24 -8.64
N ARG A 59 -8.34 9.85 -9.15
CA ARG A 59 -7.66 11.01 -8.55
C ARG A 59 -7.34 10.79 -7.08
N SER A 60 -7.03 9.55 -6.71
CA SER A 60 -6.99 9.10 -5.32
C SER A 60 -5.72 8.32 -5.03
N ALA A 61 -5.36 8.26 -3.75
CA ALA A 61 -4.25 7.47 -3.25
C ALA A 61 -4.53 7.04 -1.81
N ALA A 62 -4.42 5.75 -1.56
CA ALA A 62 -4.36 5.18 -0.21
C ALA A 62 -3.56 3.88 -0.25
N ILE A 63 -2.92 3.55 0.88
CA ILE A 63 -2.19 2.30 1.04
C ILE A 63 -3.11 1.32 1.76
N LEU A 64 -3.31 0.11 1.24
CA LEU A 64 -3.93 -0.98 2.01
C LEU A 64 -2.82 -1.81 2.66
N ARG A 65 -2.64 -1.68 3.97
CA ARG A 65 -1.50 -2.23 4.71
C ARG A 65 -1.93 -3.31 5.69
N LYS A 66 -1.11 -4.35 5.80
CA LYS A 66 -1.14 -5.37 6.84
C LYS A 66 0.16 -5.29 7.65
N ARG A 67 0.08 -5.23 8.98
CA ARG A 67 1.30 -5.32 9.83
C ARG A 67 1.77 -6.77 9.90
N LEU A 68 3.08 -6.94 9.97
CA LEU A 68 3.76 -8.22 10.03
C LEU A 68 4.85 -8.17 11.10
N SER A 69 5.36 -9.34 11.48
CA SER A 69 6.57 -9.47 12.29
C SER A 69 7.34 -10.68 11.80
N VAL A 70 8.29 -10.46 10.89
CA VAL A 70 9.19 -11.51 10.37
C VAL A 70 10.62 -11.09 10.63
N ASP A 71 11.36 -11.94 11.36
CA ASP A 71 12.78 -11.74 11.64
C ASP A 71 13.60 -11.65 10.35
N ALA A 72 14.61 -10.78 10.32
CA ALA A 72 15.47 -10.57 9.15
C ALA A 72 16.10 -11.87 8.62
N ARG A 73 16.45 -12.81 9.52
CA ARG A 73 17.06 -14.11 9.17
C ARG A 73 16.08 -15.08 8.50
N ARG A 74 14.78 -14.81 8.58
CA ARG A 74 13.71 -15.63 7.99
C ARG A 74 13.17 -15.03 6.71
N LEU A 75 13.75 -13.92 6.23
CA LEU A 75 13.35 -13.30 4.97
C LEU A 75 13.76 -14.20 3.81
N GLY A 76 12.78 -14.84 3.19
CA GLY A 76 12.99 -15.63 1.98
C GLY A 76 12.27 -15.05 0.77
N ALA A 77 11.91 -15.95 -0.14
CA ALA A 77 11.23 -15.57 -1.36
C ALA A 77 9.81 -15.05 -1.04
N VAL A 78 9.37 -14.06 -1.79
CA VAL A 78 7.98 -13.65 -1.84
C VAL A 78 7.41 -13.97 -3.21
N SER A 79 6.18 -14.49 -3.24
CA SER A 79 5.40 -14.61 -4.46
C SER A 79 4.17 -13.74 -4.37
N PHE A 80 3.86 -13.02 -5.43
CA PHE A 80 2.66 -12.19 -5.54
C PHE A 80 2.23 -12.09 -6.99
N SER A 81 1.00 -11.64 -7.20
CA SER A 81 0.50 -11.38 -8.53
C SER A 81 -0.41 -10.18 -8.58
N TRP A 82 -0.50 -9.60 -9.77
CA TRP A 82 -1.46 -8.56 -10.06
C TRP A 82 -2.02 -8.69 -11.48
N TRP A 83 -3.14 -8.02 -11.70
CA TRP A 83 -3.70 -7.74 -13.01
C TRP A 83 -3.89 -6.24 -13.12
N VAL A 84 -3.29 -5.63 -14.14
CA VAL A 84 -3.49 -4.20 -14.44
C VAL A 84 -4.46 -4.05 -15.61
N GLN A 85 -5.48 -3.21 -15.43
CA GLN A 85 -6.49 -2.97 -16.46
C GLN A 85 -5.94 -2.12 -17.61
N ASP A 86 -5.36 -0.96 -17.27
CA ASP A 86 -4.82 0.04 -18.19
C ASP A 86 -3.59 0.72 -17.55
N LEU A 87 -2.71 1.29 -18.38
CA LEU A 87 -1.66 2.17 -17.90
C LEU A 87 -2.22 3.50 -17.38
N VAL A 88 -1.51 4.12 -16.45
CA VAL A 88 -1.81 5.47 -15.98
C VAL A 88 -1.18 6.48 -16.97
N PRO A 89 -1.97 7.29 -17.71
CA PRO A 89 -1.45 8.13 -18.77
C PRO A 89 -0.41 9.15 -18.25
N GLY A 90 0.77 9.14 -18.86
CA GLY A 90 1.85 10.06 -18.52
C GLY A 90 2.53 9.80 -17.16
N ALA A 91 2.15 8.74 -16.44
CA ALA A 91 2.75 8.40 -15.16
C ALA A 91 4.15 7.83 -15.32
N SER A 92 5.04 8.17 -14.39
CA SER A 92 6.35 7.57 -14.23
C SER A 92 6.75 7.57 -12.76
N VAL A 93 7.23 6.42 -12.26
CA VAL A 93 7.59 6.28 -10.85
C VAL A 93 8.89 6.99 -10.46
N ASP A 94 9.67 7.52 -11.42
CA ASP A 94 10.87 8.33 -11.18
C ASP A 94 10.60 9.85 -11.19
N ASP A 95 9.37 10.26 -11.52
CA ASP A 95 8.99 11.66 -11.56
C ASP A 95 8.02 12.00 -10.42
N PRO A 96 8.41 12.84 -9.45
CA PRO A 96 7.57 13.17 -8.30
C PRO A 96 6.26 13.86 -8.68
N GLU A 97 6.18 14.57 -9.81
CA GLU A 97 4.95 15.24 -10.25
C GLU A 97 4.00 14.29 -10.97
N ARG A 98 4.48 13.11 -11.38
CA ARG A 98 3.73 12.10 -12.14
C ARG A 98 3.87 10.71 -11.51
N GLU A 99 4.12 10.66 -10.20
CA GLU A 99 4.50 9.47 -9.45
C GLU A 99 3.29 8.58 -9.12
N ASP A 100 2.50 8.24 -10.12
CA ASP A 100 1.38 7.30 -10.03
C ASP A 100 1.80 5.93 -10.58
N ALA A 101 1.20 4.85 -10.07
CA ALA A 101 1.34 3.52 -10.66
C ALA A 101 0.04 2.74 -10.56
N PRO A 102 -0.30 1.94 -11.60
CA PRO A 102 -1.52 1.15 -11.55
C PRO A 102 -1.44 0.03 -10.51
N ALA A 103 -0.24 -0.48 -10.22
CA ALA A 103 -0.03 -1.48 -9.19
C ALA A 103 1.29 -1.30 -8.43
N ARG A 104 1.23 -1.46 -7.11
CA ARG A 104 2.39 -1.54 -6.22
C ARG A 104 2.18 -2.59 -5.14
N VAL A 105 3.23 -3.36 -4.86
CA VAL A 105 3.33 -4.19 -3.65
C VAL A 105 4.49 -3.67 -2.82
N LEU A 106 4.23 -3.32 -1.55
CA LEU A 106 5.17 -2.64 -0.68
C LEU A 106 5.55 -3.55 0.50
N PHE A 107 6.82 -3.54 0.85
CA PHE A 107 7.39 -4.24 2.00
C PHE A 107 8.09 -3.22 2.89
N GLY A 108 7.58 -3.04 4.10
CA GLY A 108 8.17 -2.16 5.10
C GLY A 108 9.12 -2.93 6.01
N PHE A 109 10.31 -2.40 6.21
CA PHE A 109 11.37 -2.98 7.03
C PHE A 109 11.63 -2.13 8.27
N GLY A 110 11.84 -2.78 9.40
CA GLY A 110 12.28 -2.17 10.65
C GLY A 110 13.78 -1.88 10.64
N GLY A 111 14.23 -1.02 11.57
CA GLY A 111 15.64 -0.65 11.69
C GLY A 111 15.86 0.48 12.69
N GLU A 112 17.12 0.81 12.94
CA GLU A 112 17.52 1.84 13.90
C GLU A 112 17.40 3.25 13.29
N TRP A 113 16.19 3.80 13.23
CA TRP A 113 15.94 5.11 12.61
C TRP A 113 16.79 6.26 13.19
N ARG A 114 17.25 6.15 14.43
CA ARG A 114 18.14 7.14 15.08
C ARG A 114 19.50 7.28 14.39
N ARG A 115 19.92 6.28 13.61
CA ARG A 115 21.17 6.29 12.84
C ARG A 115 21.03 6.95 11.47
N LEU A 116 19.80 7.28 11.08
CA LEU A 116 19.53 7.96 9.82
C LEU A 116 20.05 9.40 9.84
N PRO A 117 20.38 9.98 8.67
CA PRO A 117 20.70 11.39 8.54
C PRO A 117 19.61 12.27 9.16
N LEU A 118 20.01 13.41 9.72
CA LEU A 118 19.11 14.31 10.45
C LEU A 118 17.85 14.68 9.64
N ARG A 119 18.01 14.96 8.34
CA ARG A 119 16.91 15.28 7.43
C ARG A 119 15.86 14.17 7.39
N THR A 120 16.28 12.91 7.25
CA THR A 120 15.38 11.76 7.21
C THR A 120 14.69 11.55 8.55
N ARG A 121 15.39 11.77 9.67
CA ARG A 121 14.79 11.71 11.01
C ARG A 121 13.71 12.76 11.22
N MET A 122 13.97 14.01 10.83
CA MET A 122 12.96 15.08 10.89
C MET A 122 11.74 14.76 10.02
N GLN A 123 11.96 14.17 8.83
CA GLN A 123 10.86 13.73 7.98
C GLN A 123 10.03 12.62 8.65
N PHE A 124 10.67 11.66 9.33
CA PHE A 124 9.99 10.60 10.06
C PHE A 124 9.16 11.14 11.22
N GLU A 125 9.71 12.08 11.99
CA GLU A 125 8.99 12.75 13.08
C GLU A 125 7.76 13.49 12.57
N LEU A 126 7.87 14.19 11.43
CA LEU A 126 6.73 14.85 10.79
C LEU A 126 5.66 13.83 10.35
N VAL A 127 6.07 12.72 9.72
CA VAL A 127 5.12 11.66 9.33
C VAL A 127 4.42 11.11 10.57
N GLN A 128 5.15 10.81 11.65
CA GLN A 128 4.57 10.33 12.89
C GLN A 128 3.58 11.33 13.50
N ALA A 129 3.91 12.62 13.50
CA ALA A 129 3.01 13.65 14.01
C ALA A 129 1.70 13.74 13.21
N LEU A 130 1.75 13.49 11.89
CA LEU A 130 0.59 13.55 11.01
C LEU A 130 -0.25 12.27 11.00
N THR A 131 0.39 11.10 11.13
CA THR A 131 -0.28 9.79 10.98
C THR A 131 -0.51 9.08 12.32
N GLY A 132 0.12 9.55 13.40
CA GLY A 132 0.15 8.87 14.70
C GLY A 132 1.11 7.67 14.76
N GLU A 133 1.81 7.35 13.66
CA GLU A 133 2.64 6.15 13.55
C GLU A 133 4.02 6.46 12.96
N MET A 134 5.06 5.88 13.54
CA MET A 134 6.40 5.94 12.94
C MET A 134 6.40 5.18 11.60
N PRO A 135 6.89 5.78 10.50
CA PRO A 135 7.04 5.05 9.25
C PRO A 135 8.07 3.91 9.39
N PRO A 136 8.02 2.90 8.51
CA PRO A 136 9.09 1.90 8.42
C PRO A 136 10.47 2.56 8.21
N TYR A 137 11.52 1.92 8.72
CA TYR A 137 12.91 2.35 8.50
C TYR A 137 13.25 2.44 7.00
N ALA A 138 12.77 1.46 6.23
CA ALA A 138 12.90 1.42 4.79
C ALA A 138 11.65 0.77 4.17
N THR A 139 11.28 1.18 2.96
CA THR A 139 10.19 0.59 2.19
C THR A 139 10.67 0.22 0.80
N LEU A 140 10.62 -1.08 0.48
CA LEU A 140 10.86 -1.60 -0.86
C LEU A 140 9.52 -1.77 -1.58
N MET A 141 9.41 -1.27 -2.80
CA MET A 141 8.20 -1.35 -3.61
C MET A 141 8.48 -2.10 -4.91
N TYR A 142 7.68 -3.12 -5.23
CA TYR A 142 7.59 -3.61 -6.60
C TYR A 142 6.50 -2.84 -7.32
N VAL A 143 6.81 -2.33 -8.51
CA VAL A 143 5.91 -1.41 -9.23
C VAL A 143 5.76 -1.79 -10.70
N TRP A 144 4.60 -1.46 -11.25
CA TRP A 144 4.38 -1.36 -12.69
C TRP A 144 4.67 0.07 -13.15
N ASP A 145 5.56 0.24 -14.13
CA ASP A 145 5.81 1.55 -14.75
C ASP A 145 5.32 1.61 -16.21
N SER A 146 5.05 2.80 -16.73
CA SER A 146 4.60 2.95 -18.12
C SER A 146 5.73 2.82 -19.14
N GLN A 147 6.98 3.12 -18.76
CA GLN A 147 8.10 3.32 -19.69
C GLN A 147 9.44 2.76 -19.20
N LEU A 148 9.71 2.82 -17.89
CA LEU A 148 10.99 2.41 -17.33
C LEU A 148 11.23 0.90 -17.58
N PRO A 149 12.46 0.48 -17.92
CA PRO A 149 12.77 -0.93 -18.11
C PRO A 149 12.50 -1.76 -16.85
N ILE A 150 12.07 -3.01 -17.03
CA ILE A 150 12.00 -4.00 -15.94
C ILE A 150 13.40 -4.18 -15.34
N GLY A 151 13.49 -4.24 -14.01
CA GLY A 151 14.72 -4.32 -13.23
C GLY A 151 15.28 -2.95 -12.82
N THR A 152 14.72 -1.84 -13.31
CA THR A 152 15.15 -0.50 -12.89
C THR A 152 14.91 -0.30 -11.39
N VAL A 153 15.96 0.10 -10.68
CA VAL A 153 15.89 0.52 -9.27
C VAL A 153 15.72 2.04 -9.24
N VAL A 154 14.65 2.51 -8.61
CA VAL A 154 14.33 3.95 -8.48
C VAL A 154 14.43 4.37 -7.01
N VAL A 155 15.20 5.43 -6.76
CA VAL A 155 15.25 6.13 -5.48
C VAL A 155 14.13 7.15 -5.47
N SER A 156 13.19 7.08 -4.52
CA SER A 156 12.14 8.10 -4.45
C SER A 156 12.75 9.47 -4.18
N ARG A 157 12.38 10.47 -4.99
CA ARG A 157 12.80 11.86 -4.76
C ARG A 157 12.18 12.46 -3.50
N ARG A 158 11.16 11.80 -2.92
CA ARG A 158 10.48 12.20 -1.68
C ARG A 158 11.16 11.65 -0.42
N SER A 159 11.88 10.54 -0.52
CA SER A 159 12.59 9.94 0.63
C SER A 159 13.69 8.98 0.19
N ASP A 160 14.86 9.11 0.80
CA ASP A 160 15.98 8.18 0.64
C ASP A 160 15.70 6.80 1.28
N ARG A 161 14.59 6.64 2.00
CA ARG A 161 14.16 5.37 2.61
C ARG A 161 13.07 4.64 1.82
N ILE A 162 12.72 5.16 0.65
CA ILE A 162 11.81 4.49 -0.29
C ILE A 162 12.61 4.09 -1.53
N ARG A 163 12.55 2.82 -1.87
CA ARG A 163 13.10 2.26 -3.12
C ARG A 163 12.03 1.53 -3.89
N LYS A 164 12.10 1.61 -5.21
CA LYS A 164 11.19 0.90 -6.10
C LYS A 164 11.99 0.05 -7.06
N ILE A 165 11.47 -1.12 -7.39
CA ILE A 165 11.98 -1.98 -8.44
C ILE A 165 10.85 -2.18 -9.45
N VAL A 166 11.10 -1.82 -10.70
CA VAL A 166 10.15 -2.04 -11.80
C VAL A 166 10.12 -3.52 -12.12
N VAL A 167 8.99 -4.19 -11.92
CA VAL A 167 8.85 -5.65 -12.20
C VAL A 167 7.91 -5.94 -13.37
N ASP A 168 7.13 -4.96 -13.80
CA ASP A 168 6.41 -4.94 -15.07
C ASP A 168 6.48 -3.55 -15.68
N SER A 169 6.43 -3.47 -17.01
CA SER A 169 6.49 -2.20 -17.73
C SER A 169 5.69 -2.20 -19.02
N GLY A 170 5.15 -1.02 -19.34
CA GLY A 170 4.50 -0.76 -20.62
C GLY A 170 3.17 -1.51 -20.81
N PRO A 171 2.58 -1.44 -22.02
CA PRO A 171 1.23 -1.93 -22.27
C PRO A 171 1.17 -3.43 -22.60
N GLY A 172 2.32 -4.07 -22.86
CA GLY A 172 2.36 -5.42 -23.42
C GLY A 172 1.70 -6.47 -22.54
N GLU A 173 1.82 -6.32 -21.22
CA GLU A 173 1.40 -7.30 -20.23
C GLU A 173 0.05 -6.96 -19.55
N LEU A 174 -0.63 -5.92 -20.01
CA LEU A 174 -1.94 -5.52 -19.50
C LEU A 174 -2.99 -6.60 -19.69
N ARG A 175 -4.04 -6.53 -18.87
CA ARG A 175 -5.24 -7.38 -19.00
C ARG A 175 -4.96 -8.88 -18.94
N ARG A 176 -3.98 -9.26 -18.12
CA ARG A 176 -3.68 -10.63 -17.71
C ARG A 176 -3.05 -10.64 -16.34
N TRP A 177 -3.08 -11.80 -15.70
CA TRP A 177 -2.36 -12.04 -14.47
C TRP A 177 -0.86 -12.11 -14.70
N ARG A 178 -0.12 -11.36 -13.89
CA ARG A 178 1.33 -11.35 -13.84
C ARG A 178 1.76 -11.93 -12.50
N GLU A 179 2.55 -12.98 -12.57
CA GLU A 179 3.06 -13.71 -11.41
C GLU A 179 4.52 -13.32 -11.19
N HIS A 180 4.87 -12.96 -9.96
CA HIS A 180 6.21 -12.56 -9.59
C HIS A 180 6.71 -13.39 -8.42
N ARG A 181 7.98 -13.82 -8.51
CA ARG A 181 8.73 -14.42 -7.40
C ARG A 181 10.01 -13.63 -7.21
N ARG A 182 10.23 -13.10 -6.01
CA ARG A 182 11.37 -12.22 -5.68
C ARG A 182 12.04 -12.65 -4.38
N ASP A 183 13.34 -12.41 -4.25
CA ASP A 183 14.06 -12.58 -2.98
C ASP A 183 14.12 -11.22 -2.29
N LEU A 184 13.39 -11.08 -1.17
CA LEU A 184 13.28 -9.80 -0.46
C LEU A 184 14.63 -9.32 0.08
N ALA A 185 15.48 -10.22 0.56
CA ALA A 185 16.76 -9.83 1.13
C ALA A 185 17.74 -9.42 0.03
N ALA A 186 17.78 -10.15 -1.08
CA ALA A 186 18.61 -9.79 -2.23
C ALA A 186 18.17 -8.47 -2.87
N ASP A 187 16.86 -8.27 -3.06
CA ASP A 187 16.34 -7.04 -3.64
C ASP A 187 16.50 -5.84 -2.71
N PHE A 188 16.41 -6.04 -1.38
CA PHE A 188 16.72 -4.99 -0.42
C PHE A 188 18.19 -4.56 -0.51
N ARG A 189 19.13 -5.51 -0.52
CA ARG A 189 20.57 -5.20 -0.70
C ARG A 189 20.84 -4.49 -2.01
N LEU A 190 20.24 -4.95 -3.10
CA LEU A 190 20.35 -4.31 -4.42
C LEU A 190 19.87 -2.85 -4.37
N ALA A 191 18.76 -2.59 -3.70
CA ALA A 191 18.12 -1.29 -3.72
C ALA A 191 18.71 -0.28 -2.71
N PHE A 192 19.15 -0.75 -1.55
CA PHE A 192 19.59 0.10 -0.44
C PHE A 192 21.11 0.05 -0.19
N GLY A 193 21.80 -1.00 -0.63
CA GLY A 193 23.22 -1.20 -0.35
C GLY A 193 23.54 -1.59 1.09
N GLU A 194 22.54 -2.02 1.87
CA GLU A 194 22.67 -2.45 3.27
C GLU A 194 21.81 -3.71 3.53
N GLU A 195 22.03 -4.39 4.66
CA GLU A 195 21.21 -5.55 5.03
C GLU A 195 19.81 -5.14 5.49
N PRO A 196 18.76 -5.93 5.17
CA PRO A 196 17.42 -5.66 5.65
C PRO A 196 17.30 -5.91 7.16
N GLY A 197 16.50 -5.07 7.82
CA GLY A 197 15.97 -5.39 9.15
C GLY A 197 14.75 -6.33 9.07
N PRO A 198 14.01 -6.51 10.17
CA PRO A 198 12.81 -7.35 10.17
C PRO A 198 11.74 -6.78 9.23
N LEU A 199 10.95 -7.63 8.57
CA LEU A 199 9.78 -7.20 7.80
C LEU A 199 8.64 -6.90 8.77
N VAL A 200 8.19 -5.64 8.77
CA VAL A 200 7.18 -5.11 9.71
C VAL A 200 5.83 -4.83 9.04
N SER A 201 5.78 -4.77 7.72
CA SER A 201 4.52 -4.59 6.99
C SER A 201 4.57 -5.08 5.55
N LEU A 202 3.39 -5.43 5.05
CA LEU A 202 3.07 -5.68 3.65
C LEU A 202 1.95 -4.73 3.25
N ALA A 203 1.99 -4.18 2.04
CA ALA A 203 0.89 -3.36 1.54
C ALA A 203 0.67 -3.46 0.03
N TYR A 204 -0.54 -3.08 -0.38
CA TYR A 204 -0.88 -2.77 -1.77
C TYR A 204 -1.11 -1.27 -1.92
N MET A 205 -0.80 -0.73 -3.10
CA MET A 205 -1.13 0.65 -3.43
C MET A 205 -1.39 0.80 -4.92
N THR A 206 -2.55 1.36 -5.24
CA THR A 206 -2.88 1.88 -6.57
C THR A 206 -3.22 3.35 -6.41
N ASP A 207 -2.57 4.20 -7.20
CA ASP A 207 -2.71 5.66 -7.14
C ASP A 207 -2.81 6.29 -8.52
N SER A 208 -3.55 7.40 -8.58
CA SER A 208 -3.78 8.17 -9.81
C SER A 208 -3.98 9.67 -9.50
N ASP A 209 -3.49 10.14 -8.36
CA ASP A 209 -3.73 11.49 -7.86
C ASP A 209 -2.76 12.51 -8.46
N ASN A 210 -1.52 12.13 -8.77
CA ASN A 210 -0.51 13.04 -9.32
C ASN A 210 -0.88 13.43 -10.78
N THR A 211 -1.30 12.46 -11.57
CA THR A 211 -1.77 12.64 -12.96
C THR A 211 -3.24 13.02 -13.07
N ARG A 212 -3.97 13.04 -11.93
CA ARG A 212 -5.43 13.33 -11.86
C ARG A 212 -6.26 12.43 -12.78
N SER A 213 -5.84 11.19 -12.93
CA SER A 213 -6.41 10.21 -13.84
C SER A 213 -7.14 9.10 -13.07
N ARG A 214 -7.21 7.90 -13.65
CA ARG A 214 -7.81 6.71 -13.07
C ARG A 214 -6.87 5.52 -13.21
N ALA A 215 -6.90 4.62 -12.25
CA ALA A 215 -6.18 3.37 -12.29
C ALA A 215 -7.04 2.24 -11.69
N ARG A 216 -6.95 1.05 -12.30
CA ARG A 216 -7.63 -0.14 -11.79
C ARG A 216 -6.70 -1.33 -11.86
N ALA A 217 -6.57 -2.02 -10.72
CA ALA A 217 -5.81 -3.25 -10.62
C ALA A 217 -6.52 -4.27 -9.73
N TRP A 218 -6.13 -5.52 -9.87
CA TRP A 218 -6.48 -6.60 -8.95
C TRP A 218 -5.20 -7.22 -8.42
N TYR A 219 -5.15 -7.48 -7.12
CA TYR A 219 -4.02 -8.12 -6.45
C TYR A 219 -4.40 -9.54 -6.05
N GLY A 220 -3.52 -10.49 -6.39
CA GLY A 220 -3.53 -11.82 -5.83
C GLY A 220 -2.98 -11.82 -4.40
N GLN A 221 -3.04 -12.98 -3.74
CA GLN A 221 -2.48 -13.12 -2.41
C GLN A 221 -0.94 -13.08 -2.45
N VAL A 222 -0.34 -12.26 -1.59
CA VAL A 222 1.11 -12.32 -1.33
C VAL A 222 1.43 -13.49 -0.42
N GLN A 223 2.40 -14.30 -0.81
CA GLN A 223 2.88 -15.46 -0.09
C GLN A 223 4.35 -15.25 0.30
N LEU A 224 4.61 -15.15 1.60
CA LEU A 224 5.97 -15.14 2.15
C LEU A 224 6.43 -16.58 2.34
N GLN A 225 7.58 -16.92 1.76
CA GLN A 225 8.23 -18.20 1.92
C GLN A 225 9.43 -17.99 2.85
N PRO A 226 9.35 -18.37 4.12
CA PRO A 226 10.48 -18.21 5.03
C PRO A 226 11.69 -19.02 4.55
N GLN A 227 12.89 -18.51 4.82
CA GLN A 227 14.14 -19.29 4.72
C GLN A 227 14.21 -20.35 5.82
#